data_AF-A0A7S1D212-F1
#
_entry.id   AF-A0A7S1D212-F1
#
_cell.length_a   1.000
_cell.length_b   1.000
_cell.length_c   1.000
_cell.angle_alpha   90.00
_cell.angle_beta   90.00
_cell.angle_gamma   90.00
#
_symmetry.space_group_name_H-M   'P 1'
#
loop_
_entity.id
_entity.type
_entity.pdbx_description
1 polymer ?
#
loop_
_entity_poly.entity_id
_entity_poly.type
_entity_poly.pdbx_seq_one_letter_code
_entity_poly.pdbx_strand_id
1 'polypeptide(L)'
;TLISLTMLLLCLTLSLAVSVQAFAPPHTALSRHVSSLTKNYAFSKEQLIEMTKDYLTNPSPDLLDDEYVFRGPVIGPLVKKDLVKALKSVGNGLEDAFPDYELNAFGFTADDPIEPNRVWYFVRPRGTFSGPFDHPINGRIEPTGEKLVGPPEARSMVWTEQGKIKHISVGYVVDRFTGDTTGGKGAVFGQYHVMGQGIDGTVGSWSTRFVQYLATMIPDKIPKSWSKEEDIPVWWKDTRLGADP
;
A
#
# COMPACT_ATOMS: atom_id res chain seq x y z
N THR A 1 0.20 -6.56 -54.92
CA THR A 1 -0.69 -7.25 -53.96
C THR A 1 0.09 -8.38 -53.33
N LEU A 2 0.89 -8.09 -52.31
CA LEU A 2 1.74 -9.09 -51.63
C LEU A 2 2.10 -8.57 -50.23
N ILE A 3 1.07 -8.36 -49.40
CA ILE A 3 1.21 -8.18 -47.94
C ILE A 3 0.22 -9.15 -47.32
N SER A 4 0.54 -10.45 -47.38
CA SER A 4 -0.22 -11.49 -46.70
C SER A 4 0.58 -12.79 -46.70
N LEU A 5 1.60 -12.90 -45.84
CA LEU A 5 2.06 -14.18 -45.31
C LEU A 5 3.04 -14.03 -44.12
N THR A 6 3.68 -12.88 -43.96
CA THR A 6 4.69 -12.65 -42.91
C THR A 6 4.12 -12.29 -41.54
N MET A 7 2.88 -11.75 -41.45
CA MET A 7 2.26 -11.42 -40.16
C MET A 7 1.54 -12.60 -39.48
N LEU A 8 1.24 -13.68 -40.20
CA LEU A 8 0.56 -14.85 -39.60
C LEU A 8 1.54 -15.85 -38.98
N LEU A 9 2.82 -15.82 -39.39
CA LEU A 9 3.85 -16.73 -38.88
C LEU A 9 4.51 -16.23 -37.57
N LEU A 10 4.39 -14.92 -37.26
CA LEU A 10 4.88 -14.36 -36.00
C LEU A 10 3.90 -14.55 -34.82
N CYS A 11 2.61 -14.78 -35.10
CA CYS A 11 1.59 -15.01 -34.08
C CYS A 11 1.47 -16.47 -33.65
N LEU A 12 1.92 -17.44 -34.46
CA LEU A 12 1.90 -18.86 -34.09
C LEU A 12 3.14 -19.33 -33.32
N THR A 13 4.26 -18.59 -33.34
CA THR A 13 5.49 -18.96 -32.62
C THR A 13 5.53 -18.46 -31.18
N LEU A 14 4.63 -17.55 -30.78
CA LEU A 14 4.45 -17.17 -29.36
C LEU A 14 3.48 -18.08 -28.59
N SER A 15 2.75 -18.97 -29.26
CA SER A 15 1.73 -19.83 -28.63
C SER A 15 2.21 -21.25 -28.26
N LEU A 16 3.52 -21.54 -28.39
CA LEU A 16 4.09 -22.87 -28.11
C LEU A 16 5.28 -22.87 -27.12
N ALA A 17 5.52 -21.76 -26.42
CA ALA A 17 6.57 -21.66 -25.39
C ALA A 17 6.04 -21.75 -23.95
N VAL A 18 4.82 -22.26 -23.74
CA VAL A 18 4.26 -22.55 -22.41
C VAL A 18 3.95 -24.05 -22.30
N SER A 19 5.00 -24.86 -22.39
CA SER A 19 4.96 -26.25 -21.96
C SER A 19 6.37 -26.73 -21.69
N VAL A 20 7.05 -26.05 -20.77
CA VAL A 20 8.05 -26.71 -19.94
C VAL A 20 7.40 -26.84 -18.57
N GLN A 21 6.71 -27.96 -18.36
CA GLN A 21 6.50 -28.49 -17.02
C GLN A 21 7.87 -28.49 -16.34
N ALA A 22 8.11 -27.52 -15.46
CA ALA A 22 9.18 -27.64 -14.50
C ALA A 22 8.86 -28.90 -13.69
N PHE A 23 9.62 -29.96 -13.95
CA PHE A 23 9.67 -31.14 -13.10
C PHE A 23 10.19 -30.67 -11.74
N ALA A 24 9.27 -30.24 -10.87
CA ALA A 24 9.60 -30.01 -9.47
C ALA A 24 9.98 -31.38 -8.88
N PRO A 25 11.12 -31.51 -8.18
CA PRO A 25 11.42 -32.73 -7.46
C PRO A 25 10.29 -33.02 -6.46
N PRO A 26 10.01 -34.31 -6.17
CA PRO A 26 8.89 -34.70 -5.33
C PRO A 26 9.01 -34.00 -3.98
N HIS A 27 7.87 -33.43 -3.53
CA HIS A 27 7.67 -32.74 -2.26
C HIS A 27 8.56 -33.23 -1.11
N THR A 28 9.77 -32.69 -1.01
CA THR A 28 10.42 -32.54 0.27
C THR A 28 9.68 -31.39 0.91
N ALA A 29 8.84 -31.68 1.91
CA ALA A 29 8.15 -30.67 2.70
C ALA A 29 9.11 -29.50 2.95
N LEU A 30 8.71 -28.29 2.56
CA LEU A 30 9.40 -27.04 2.88
C LEU A 30 9.27 -26.73 4.39
N SER A 31 9.40 -27.74 5.24
CA SER A 31 9.68 -27.58 6.66
C SER A 31 11.20 -27.44 6.80
N ARG A 32 11.74 -26.30 6.37
CA ARG A 32 12.97 -25.84 7.00
C ARG A 32 12.61 -25.60 8.46
N HIS A 33 13.21 -26.41 9.32
CA HIS A 33 13.24 -26.22 10.76
C HIS A 33 13.75 -24.80 11.03
N VAL A 34 12.84 -23.83 11.14
CA VAL A 34 13.13 -22.58 11.82
C VAL A 34 13.34 -23.02 13.26
N SER A 35 14.61 -23.08 13.66
CA SER A 35 15.02 -23.36 15.04
C SER A 35 14.10 -22.56 15.96
N SER A 36 13.29 -23.29 16.73
CA SER A 36 12.44 -22.75 17.79
C SER A 36 13.36 -22.21 18.89
N LEU A 37 13.95 -21.05 18.62
CA LEU A 37 14.27 -20.12 19.68
C LEU A 37 12.91 -19.68 20.18
N THR A 38 12.51 -20.16 21.35
CA THR A 38 11.37 -19.63 22.11
C THR A 38 11.70 -18.18 22.44
N LYS A 39 11.48 -17.28 21.48
CA LYS A 39 11.33 -15.87 21.73
C LYS A 39 10.04 -15.76 22.52
N ASN A 40 10.13 -15.30 23.76
CA ASN A 40 8.96 -14.91 24.52
C ASN A 40 8.35 -13.70 23.81
N TYR A 41 7.43 -13.96 22.89
CA TYR A 41 6.66 -12.93 22.24
C TYR A 41 5.74 -12.30 23.30
N ALA A 42 5.74 -10.98 23.39
CA ALA A 42 4.85 -10.26 24.29
C ALA A 42 3.36 -10.53 23.98
N PHE A 43 3.06 -10.89 22.72
CA PHE A 43 1.72 -11.20 22.23
C PHE A 43 1.71 -12.51 21.45
N SER A 44 0.64 -13.29 21.62
CA SER A 44 0.29 -14.39 20.72
C SER A 44 -0.11 -13.88 19.33
N LYS A 45 -0.13 -14.78 18.36
CA LYS A 45 -0.54 -14.48 16.98
C LYS A 45 -1.97 -13.96 16.91
N GLU A 46 -2.86 -14.58 17.69
CA GLU A 46 -4.26 -14.22 17.80
C GLU A 46 -4.41 -12.82 18.39
N GLN A 47 -3.64 -12.48 19.44
CA GLN A 47 -3.64 -11.13 20.01
C GLN A 47 -3.18 -10.08 19.01
N LEU A 48 -2.12 -10.34 18.25
CA LEU A 48 -1.63 -9.42 17.22
C LEU A 48 -2.69 -9.17 16.13
N ILE A 49 -3.39 -10.23 15.71
CA ILE A 49 -4.47 -10.13 14.72
C ILE A 49 -5.63 -9.29 15.26
N GLU A 50 -6.08 -9.53 16.50
CA GLU A 50 -7.18 -8.76 17.10
C GLU A 50 -6.79 -7.30 17.32
N MET A 51 -5.57 -7.01 17.78
CA MET A 51 -5.04 -5.65 17.88
C MET A 51 -5.02 -4.95 16.51
N THR A 52 -4.68 -5.67 15.44
CA THR A 52 -4.68 -5.13 14.07
C THR A 52 -6.08 -4.82 13.58
N LYS A 53 -7.05 -5.71 13.84
CA LYS A 53 -8.46 -5.46 13.50
C LYS A 53 -9.01 -4.27 14.27
N ASP A 54 -8.74 -4.18 15.57
CA ASP A 54 -9.18 -3.07 16.42
C ASP A 54 -8.62 -1.74 15.90
N TYR A 55 -7.32 -1.67 15.57
CA TYR A 55 -6.75 -0.46 14.99
C TYR A 55 -7.39 -0.08 13.64
N LEU A 56 -7.74 -1.06 12.79
CA LEU A 56 -8.39 -0.78 11.52
C LEU A 56 -9.81 -0.20 11.69
N THR A 57 -10.51 -0.58 12.77
CA THR A 57 -11.83 -0.04 13.11
C THR A 57 -11.70 1.30 13.86
N ASN A 58 -10.71 1.42 14.75
CA ASN A 58 -10.53 2.52 15.69
C ASN A 58 -9.11 3.10 15.59
N PRO A 59 -8.73 3.71 14.45
CA PRO A 59 -7.37 4.20 14.26
C PRO A 59 -7.05 5.34 15.23
N SER A 60 -5.94 5.21 15.97
CA SER A 60 -5.48 6.25 16.89
C SER A 60 -4.00 6.56 16.66
N PRO A 61 -3.62 7.84 16.48
CA PRO A 61 -2.22 8.26 16.44
C PRO A 61 -1.43 7.90 17.70
N ASP A 62 -2.11 7.73 18.84
CA ASP A 62 -1.47 7.36 20.12
C ASP A 62 -1.00 5.91 20.14
N LEU A 63 -1.53 5.07 19.25
CA LEU A 63 -1.05 3.70 19.05
C LEU A 63 0.21 3.63 18.20
N LEU A 64 0.59 4.70 17.50
CA LEU A 64 1.84 4.76 16.74
C LEU A 64 3.02 4.99 17.68
N ASP A 65 4.04 4.14 17.55
CA ASP A 65 5.30 4.24 18.29
C ASP A 65 6.05 5.55 17.97
N ASP A 66 6.94 5.98 18.86
CA ASP A 66 7.75 7.19 18.64
C ASP A 66 8.74 7.00 17.48
N GLU A 67 9.23 5.76 17.28
CA GLU A 67 10.05 5.37 16.15
C GLU A 67 9.23 4.80 14.97
N TYR A 68 7.96 5.19 14.84
CA TYR A 68 7.08 4.69 13.79
C TYR A 68 7.53 5.11 12.38
N VAL A 69 7.42 4.17 11.43
CA VAL A 69 7.63 4.43 9.99
C VAL A 69 6.47 3.89 9.14
N PHE A 70 5.92 4.72 8.26
CA PHE A 70 4.99 4.34 7.20
C PHE A 70 5.70 4.13 5.87
N ARG A 71 5.31 3.10 5.11
CA ARG A 71 5.77 2.89 3.72
C ARG A 71 4.65 2.40 2.81
N GLY A 72 4.48 3.04 1.67
CA GLY A 72 3.79 2.49 0.51
C GLY A 72 4.73 2.42 -0.70
N PRO A 73 4.25 1.96 -1.87
CA PRO A 73 5.08 1.79 -3.06
C PRO A 73 5.81 3.06 -3.50
N VAL A 74 5.11 4.21 -3.43
CA VAL A 74 5.64 5.51 -3.87
C VAL A 74 5.63 6.57 -2.78
N ILE A 75 5.21 6.24 -1.56
CA ILE A 75 5.18 7.14 -0.41
C ILE A 75 5.99 6.51 0.72
N GLY A 76 6.72 7.32 1.46
CA GLY A 76 7.56 6.90 2.57
C GLY A 76 9.05 6.77 2.21
N PRO A 77 9.88 6.46 3.20
CA PRO A 77 9.53 6.32 4.62
C PRO A 77 8.99 7.63 5.21
N LEU A 78 7.87 7.57 5.93
CA LEU A 78 7.27 8.71 6.63
C LEU A 78 7.22 8.43 8.13
N VAL A 79 7.80 9.30 8.94
CA VAL A 79 7.68 9.24 10.40
C VAL A 79 6.31 9.74 10.86
N LYS A 80 5.94 9.41 12.10
CA LYS A 80 4.64 9.75 12.70
C LYS A 80 4.18 11.18 12.44
N LYS A 81 5.04 12.18 12.70
CA LYS A 81 4.72 13.61 12.51
C LYS A 81 4.39 13.96 11.06
N ASP A 82 5.13 13.42 10.09
CA ASP A 82 4.94 13.73 8.67
C ASP A 82 3.76 12.94 8.10
N LEU A 83 3.50 11.71 8.56
CA LEU A 83 2.30 10.96 8.20
C LEU A 83 1.03 11.69 8.64
N VAL A 84 0.94 12.15 9.88
CA VAL A 84 -0.25 12.87 10.36
C VAL A 84 -0.49 14.14 9.54
N LYS A 85 0.57 14.87 9.18
CA LYS A 85 0.47 16.03 8.27
C LYS A 85 -0.03 15.62 6.88
N ALA A 86 0.49 14.52 6.32
CA ALA A 86 0.07 14.02 5.02
C ALA A 86 -1.41 13.59 5.01
N LEU A 87 -1.86 12.88 6.04
CA LEU A 87 -3.26 12.48 6.18
C LEU A 87 -4.19 13.68 6.35
N LYS A 88 -3.80 14.70 7.13
CA LYS A 88 -4.56 15.95 7.27
C LYS A 88 -4.67 16.80 6.00
N SER A 89 -3.95 16.45 4.94
CA SER A 89 -3.97 17.22 3.70
C SER A 89 -4.44 16.40 2.51
N VAL A 90 -3.82 15.25 2.25
CA VAL A 90 -4.21 14.35 1.14
C VAL A 90 -5.41 13.48 1.53
N GLY A 91 -5.53 13.14 2.81
CA GLY A 91 -6.61 12.29 3.32
C GLY A 91 -7.85 13.04 3.78
N ASN A 92 -7.73 14.33 4.08
CA ASN A 92 -8.79 15.11 4.71
C ASN A 92 -10.00 15.28 3.78
N GLY A 93 -11.18 14.85 4.24
CA GLY A 93 -12.42 14.93 3.49
C GLY A 93 -12.67 13.72 2.58
N LEU A 94 -11.79 12.71 2.57
CA LEU A 94 -12.07 11.46 1.84
C LEU A 94 -13.19 10.66 2.50
N GLU A 95 -13.33 10.78 3.81
CA GLU A 95 -14.45 10.25 4.58
C GLU A 95 -15.79 10.89 4.19
N ASP A 96 -15.78 12.19 3.89
CA ASP A 96 -16.96 12.90 3.40
C ASP A 96 -17.23 12.55 1.94
N ALA A 97 -16.18 12.42 1.13
CA ALA A 97 -16.28 12.06 -0.29
C ALA A 97 -16.83 10.64 -0.50
N PHE A 98 -16.39 9.69 0.34
CA PHE A 98 -16.78 8.28 0.33
C PHE A 98 -17.35 7.87 1.71
N PRO A 99 -18.58 8.31 2.06
CA PRO A 99 -19.17 8.09 3.38
C PRO A 99 -19.50 6.62 3.66
N ASP A 100 -19.62 5.80 2.62
CA ASP A 100 -19.81 4.35 2.65
C ASP A 100 -18.50 3.58 2.42
N TYR A 101 -17.34 4.23 2.60
CA TYR A 101 -16.05 3.59 2.37
C TYR A 101 -15.81 2.45 3.36
N GLU A 102 -15.59 1.26 2.82
CA GLU A 102 -15.22 0.08 3.58
C GLU A 102 -13.91 -0.49 3.04
N LEU A 103 -12.97 -0.74 3.95
CA LEU A 103 -11.68 -1.32 3.58
C LEU A 103 -11.81 -2.80 3.17
N ASN A 104 -12.79 -3.51 3.73
CA ASN A 104 -13.01 -4.96 3.57
C ASN A 104 -11.71 -5.75 3.80
N ALA A 105 -11.16 -5.63 5.01
CA ALA A 105 -9.93 -6.32 5.39
C ALA A 105 -10.20 -7.81 5.67
N PHE A 106 -9.33 -8.69 5.21
CA PHE A 106 -9.46 -10.14 5.35
C PHE A 106 -8.11 -10.84 5.27
N GLY A 107 -8.09 -12.16 5.54
CA GLY A 107 -6.89 -12.98 5.37
C GLY A 107 -5.73 -12.61 6.30
N PHE A 108 -6.05 -12.25 7.55
CA PHE A 108 -5.06 -11.87 8.56
C PHE A 108 -4.18 -13.08 8.95
N THR A 109 -2.87 -12.86 9.06
CA THR A 109 -1.90 -13.84 9.56
C THR A 109 -0.77 -13.13 10.30
N ALA A 110 -0.33 -13.72 11.41
CA ALA A 110 0.81 -13.26 12.20
C ALA A 110 1.93 -14.32 12.22
N ASP A 111 2.18 -14.91 11.05
CA ASP A 111 3.10 -16.04 10.87
C ASP A 111 4.39 -15.66 10.12
N ASP A 112 4.75 -14.36 10.09
CA ASP A 112 5.98 -13.94 9.41
C ASP A 112 7.21 -14.58 10.10
N PRO A 113 7.97 -15.43 9.39
CA PRO A 113 9.09 -16.16 9.98
C PRO A 113 10.35 -15.30 10.15
N ILE A 114 10.39 -14.12 9.52
CA ILE A 114 11.56 -13.23 9.50
C ILE A 114 11.32 -12.05 10.44
N GLU A 115 10.14 -11.43 10.37
CA GLU A 115 9.80 -10.26 11.18
C GLU A 115 8.71 -10.59 12.20
N PRO A 116 9.09 -10.96 13.44
CA PRO A 116 8.12 -11.27 14.46
C PRO A 116 7.24 -10.05 14.79
N ASN A 117 6.03 -10.31 15.27
CA ASN A 117 4.98 -9.31 15.54
C ASN A 117 4.44 -8.57 14.30
N ARG A 118 4.81 -9.00 13.09
CA ARG A 118 4.17 -8.54 11.87
C ARG A 118 2.86 -9.30 11.64
N VAL A 119 1.80 -8.54 11.39
CA VAL A 119 0.53 -9.04 10.87
C VAL A 119 0.43 -8.65 9.40
N TRP A 120 0.27 -9.64 8.54
CA TRP A 120 -0.10 -9.46 7.13
C TRP A 120 -1.61 -9.62 6.98
N TYR A 121 -2.19 -8.84 6.08
CA TYR A 121 -3.60 -8.95 5.72
C TYR A 121 -3.84 -8.38 4.32
N PHE A 122 -4.98 -8.73 3.74
CA PHE A 122 -5.43 -8.20 2.47
C PHE A 122 -6.63 -7.27 2.66
N VAL A 123 -6.86 -6.41 1.68
CA VAL A 123 -8.04 -5.54 1.62
C VAL A 123 -8.71 -5.60 0.24
N ARG A 124 -9.99 -5.22 0.19
CA ARG A 124 -10.79 -5.03 -1.03
C ARG A 124 -11.63 -3.76 -0.90
N PRO A 125 -11.02 -2.58 -1.01
CA PRO A 125 -11.73 -1.35 -0.68
C PRO A 125 -12.95 -1.15 -1.59
N ARG A 126 -14.05 -0.70 -0.98
CA ARG A 126 -15.32 -0.37 -1.62
C ARG A 126 -15.79 0.99 -1.11
N GLY A 127 -16.63 1.66 -1.90
CA GLY A 127 -17.30 2.89 -1.53
C GLY A 127 -17.93 3.55 -2.75
N THR A 128 -18.49 4.73 -2.56
CA THR A 128 -19.18 5.51 -3.58
C THR A 128 -18.80 6.98 -3.42
N PHE A 129 -18.33 7.61 -4.50
CA PHE A 129 -18.04 9.04 -4.49
C PHE A 129 -19.34 9.85 -4.50
N SER A 130 -19.91 10.03 -3.31
CA SER A 130 -21.27 10.52 -3.10
C SER A 130 -21.33 11.78 -2.24
N GLY A 131 -20.21 12.17 -1.61
CA GLY A 131 -20.05 13.49 -1.00
C GLY A 131 -19.00 14.35 -1.72
N PRO A 132 -18.97 15.66 -1.44
CA PRO A 132 -18.01 16.58 -2.04
C PRO A 132 -16.59 16.33 -1.49
N PHE A 133 -15.58 16.70 -2.28
CA PHE A 133 -14.17 16.64 -1.87
C PHE A 133 -13.46 17.97 -2.14
N ASP A 134 -12.90 18.59 -1.11
CA ASP A 134 -12.10 19.82 -1.27
C ASP A 134 -10.65 19.47 -1.61
N HIS A 135 -10.33 19.36 -2.91
CA HIS A 135 -9.00 18.99 -3.38
C HIS A 135 -7.98 20.09 -3.05
N PRO A 136 -6.79 19.75 -2.49
CA PRO A 136 -5.81 20.73 -2.01
C PRO A 136 -5.28 21.67 -3.10
N ILE A 137 -5.39 21.29 -4.37
CA ILE A 137 -4.88 22.05 -5.52
C ILE A 137 -6.01 22.49 -6.47
N ASN A 138 -7.07 21.71 -6.60
CA ASN A 138 -8.05 21.85 -7.69
C ASN A 138 -9.38 22.42 -7.20
N GLY A 139 -9.47 22.76 -5.92
CA GLY A 139 -10.68 23.24 -5.29
C GLY A 139 -11.71 22.13 -5.09
N ARG A 140 -12.97 22.54 -4.97
CA ARG A 140 -14.08 21.63 -4.68
C ARG A 140 -14.40 20.74 -5.87
N ILE A 141 -14.42 19.43 -5.63
CA ILE A 141 -14.83 18.39 -6.57
C ILE A 141 -16.20 17.89 -6.13
N GLU A 142 -17.19 18.00 -7.02
CA GLU A 142 -18.56 17.56 -6.76
C GLU A 142 -18.70 16.03 -6.94
N PRO A 143 -19.55 15.37 -6.15
CA PRO A 143 -19.74 13.92 -6.23
C PRO A 143 -20.33 13.51 -7.58
N THR A 144 -19.84 12.41 -8.14
CA THR A 144 -20.32 11.86 -9.41
C THR A 144 -21.21 10.62 -9.24
N GLY A 145 -21.25 10.03 -8.05
CA GLY A 145 -21.89 8.75 -7.77
C GLY A 145 -21.08 7.53 -8.24
N GLU A 146 -19.86 7.74 -8.74
CA GLU A 146 -19.00 6.65 -9.21
C GLU A 146 -18.61 5.71 -8.06
N LYS A 147 -18.62 4.40 -8.36
CA LYS A 147 -18.27 3.38 -7.36
C LYS A 147 -16.75 3.24 -7.26
N LEU A 148 -16.24 3.13 -6.05
CA LEU A 148 -14.91 2.63 -5.79
C LEU A 148 -14.97 1.10 -5.68
N VAL A 149 -14.28 0.43 -6.60
CA VAL A 149 -14.09 -1.01 -6.65
C VAL A 149 -12.60 -1.25 -6.79
N GLY A 150 -11.90 -1.26 -5.66
CA GLY A 150 -10.45 -1.33 -5.66
C GLY A 150 -9.90 -2.75 -5.82
N PRO A 151 -8.65 -2.87 -6.27
CA PRO A 151 -7.97 -4.14 -6.37
C PRO A 151 -7.68 -4.74 -4.98
N PRO A 152 -7.33 -6.03 -4.93
CA PRO A 152 -6.53 -6.58 -3.85
C PRO A 152 -5.32 -5.72 -3.51
N GLU A 153 -5.17 -5.36 -2.25
CA GLU A 153 -3.90 -4.88 -1.72
C GLU A 153 -3.43 -5.76 -0.57
N ALA A 154 -2.15 -6.07 -0.54
CA ALA A 154 -1.48 -6.56 0.66
C ALA A 154 -1.10 -5.38 1.55
N ARG A 155 -1.29 -5.54 2.85
CA ARG A 155 -0.93 -4.57 3.88
C ARG A 155 -0.29 -5.30 5.05
N SER A 156 0.50 -4.58 5.83
CA SER A 156 1.04 -5.13 7.06
C SER A 156 1.13 -4.11 8.17
N MET A 157 1.18 -4.62 9.40
CA MET A 157 1.38 -3.86 10.61
C MET A 157 2.36 -4.59 11.51
N VAL A 158 3.32 -3.86 12.08
CA VAL A 158 4.34 -4.43 12.96
C VAL A 158 4.17 -3.84 14.35
N TRP A 159 3.99 -4.72 15.34
CA TRP A 159 3.75 -4.33 16.72
C TRP A 159 5.03 -4.42 17.57
N THR A 160 5.23 -3.43 18.44
CA THR A 160 6.24 -3.48 19.49
C THR A 160 5.76 -4.38 20.62
N GLU A 161 6.69 -4.78 21.50
CA GLU A 161 6.36 -5.56 22.70
C GLU A 161 5.46 -4.78 23.68
N GLN A 162 5.40 -3.45 23.54
CA GLN A 162 4.56 -2.55 24.33
C GLN A 162 3.16 -2.37 23.73
N GLY A 163 2.85 -3.05 22.62
CA GLY A 163 1.56 -2.93 21.94
C GLY A 163 1.39 -1.60 21.19
N LYS A 164 2.50 -0.97 20.77
CA LYS A 164 2.50 0.15 19.84
C LYS A 164 2.81 -0.32 18.43
N ILE A 165 2.41 0.46 17.44
CA ILE A 165 2.65 0.16 16.03
C ILE A 165 3.97 0.81 15.63
N LYS A 166 4.93 -0.03 15.24
CA LYS A 166 6.25 0.39 14.77
C LYS A 166 6.28 0.66 13.27
N HIS A 167 5.51 -0.09 12.50
CA HIS A 167 5.53 0.02 11.04
C HIS A 167 4.17 -0.33 10.43
N ILE A 168 3.74 0.45 9.45
CA ILE A 168 2.61 0.11 8.58
C ILE A 168 3.06 0.15 7.13
N SER A 169 2.66 -0.88 6.39
CA SER A 169 2.80 -0.96 4.94
C SER A 169 1.43 -0.99 4.24
N VAL A 170 1.23 -0.14 3.23
CA VAL A 170 -0.08 0.06 2.54
C VAL A 170 0.11 0.22 1.04
N GLY A 171 -0.89 -0.23 0.26
CA GLY A 171 -0.99 0.09 -1.17
C GLY A 171 -0.25 -0.86 -2.10
N TYR A 172 0.20 -2.01 -1.61
CA TYR A 172 0.83 -3.04 -2.43
C TYR A 172 -0.23 -3.85 -3.16
N VAL A 173 -0.62 -3.38 -4.34
CA VAL A 173 -1.59 -4.05 -5.20
C VAL A 173 -1.04 -5.42 -5.63
N VAL A 174 -1.74 -6.51 -5.26
CA VAL A 174 -1.28 -7.87 -5.60
C VAL A 174 -1.92 -8.42 -6.87
N ASP A 175 -3.01 -7.82 -7.35
CA ASP A 175 -3.56 -8.05 -8.68
C ASP A 175 -4.26 -6.79 -9.20
N ARG A 176 -3.53 -6.04 -10.04
CA ARG A 176 -3.98 -4.76 -10.59
C ARG A 176 -5.06 -4.87 -11.68
N PHE A 177 -5.33 -6.09 -12.15
CA PHE A 177 -6.33 -6.35 -13.20
C PHE A 177 -7.68 -6.77 -12.60
N THR A 178 -7.74 -6.90 -11.28
CA THR A 178 -9.00 -7.09 -10.55
C THR A 178 -9.37 -5.80 -9.85
N GLY A 179 -10.66 -5.49 -9.78
CA GLY A 179 -11.13 -4.16 -9.38
C GLY A 179 -11.34 -3.27 -10.60
N ASP A 180 -12.50 -2.62 -10.67
CA ASP A 180 -13.03 -2.13 -11.96
C ASP A 180 -12.80 -0.62 -12.15
N THR A 181 -12.67 0.15 -11.07
CA THR A 181 -12.83 1.62 -11.16
C THR A 181 -11.62 2.43 -10.72
N THR A 182 -10.60 1.81 -10.12
CA THR A 182 -9.39 2.54 -9.67
C THR A 182 -8.26 2.54 -10.68
N GLY A 183 -8.44 1.89 -11.84
CA GLY A 183 -7.40 1.73 -12.85
C GLY A 183 -6.19 0.95 -12.32
N GLY A 184 -6.44 -0.06 -11.47
CA GLY A 184 -5.41 -0.89 -10.85
C GLY A 184 -4.62 -0.22 -9.73
N LYS A 185 -5.09 0.92 -9.21
CA LYS A 185 -4.44 1.65 -8.11
C LYS A 185 -5.04 1.28 -6.76
N GLY A 186 -4.19 1.16 -5.75
CA GLY A 186 -4.57 0.93 -4.36
C GLY A 186 -4.50 2.20 -3.51
N ALA A 187 -4.89 2.07 -2.25
CA ALA A 187 -4.88 3.14 -1.24
C ALA A 187 -5.59 4.42 -1.75
N VAL A 188 -5.13 5.58 -1.29
CA VAL A 188 -5.70 6.88 -1.65
C VAL A 188 -5.62 7.18 -3.16
N PHE A 189 -4.63 6.62 -3.86
CA PHE A 189 -4.49 6.80 -5.32
C PHE A 189 -5.69 6.24 -6.09
N GLY A 190 -6.33 5.18 -5.59
CA GLY A 190 -7.55 4.64 -6.17
C GLY A 190 -8.75 5.58 -6.00
N GLN A 191 -8.93 6.16 -4.82
CA GLN A 191 -9.98 7.16 -4.55
C GLN A 191 -9.83 8.39 -5.45
N TYR A 192 -8.62 8.94 -5.54
CA TYR A 192 -8.32 10.06 -6.42
C TYR A 192 -8.58 9.73 -7.89
N HIS A 193 -8.28 8.52 -8.33
CA HIS A 193 -8.59 8.09 -9.69
C HIS A 193 -10.10 8.06 -9.96
N VAL A 194 -10.90 7.53 -9.03
CA VAL A 194 -12.37 7.49 -9.13
C VAL A 194 -12.96 8.92 -9.18
N MET A 195 -12.37 9.87 -8.45
CA MET A 195 -12.77 11.28 -8.49
C MET A 195 -12.29 12.04 -9.75
N GLY A 196 -11.64 11.37 -10.71
CA GLY A 196 -11.04 12.00 -11.89
C GLY A 196 -9.79 12.84 -11.59
N GLN A 197 -9.24 12.74 -10.39
CA GLN A 197 -8.06 13.47 -9.89
C GLN A 197 -6.82 12.56 -9.83
N GLY A 198 -6.65 11.68 -10.82
CA GLY A 198 -5.64 10.63 -10.78
C GLY A 198 -4.22 11.15 -10.51
N ILE A 199 -3.57 10.57 -9.50
CA ILE A 199 -2.16 10.83 -9.16
C ILE A 199 -1.31 9.71 -9.77
N ASP A 200 -0.14 10.04 -10.33
CA ASP A 200 0.82 9.03 -10.76
C ASP A 200 1.39 8.30 -9.54
N GLY A 201 1.21 6.98 -9.52
CA GLY A 201 1.64 6.07 -8.46
C GLY A 201 2.71 5.08 -8.93
N THR A 202 3.40 5.39 -10.03
CA THR A 202 4.32 4.47 -10.68
C THR A 202 5.71 4.52 -10.04
N VAL A 203 6.17 3.40 -9.49
CA VAL A 203 7.53 3.24 -8.98
C VAL A 203 8.55 3.46 -10.12
N GLY A 204 9.59 4.24 -9.85
CA GLY A 204 10.63 4.61 -10.80
C GLY A 204 10.25 5.74 -11.78
N SER A 205 8.99 6.21 -11.78
CA SER A 205 8.57 7.31 -12.66
C SER A 205 9.35 8.57 -12.38
N TRP A 206 10.10 9.04 -13.39
CA TRP A 206 10.94 10.22 -13.26
C TRP A 206 10.13 11.48 -12.92
N SER A 207 8.96 11.67 -13.54
CA SER A 207 8.10 12.82 -13.27
C SER A 207 7.55 12.79 -11.85
N THR A 208 7.13 11.62 -11.36
CA THR A 208 6.68 11.46 -9.97
C THR A 208 7.81 11.79 -9.01
N ARG A 209 9.00 11.20 -9.18
CA ARG A 209 10.16 11.46 -8.33
C ARG A 209 10.54 12.94 -8.32
N PHE A 210 10.50 13.61 -9.48
CA PHE A 210 10.77 15.04 -9.59
C PHE A 210 9.74 15.88 -8.82
N VAL A 211 8.44 15.61 -8.97
CA VAL A 211 7.38 16.33 -8.24
C VAL A 211 7.50 16.11 -6.73
N GLN A 212 7.75 14.88 -6.31
CA GLN A 212 7.94 14.57 -4.89
C GLN A 212 9.18 15.27 -4.31
N TYR A 213 10.27 15.34 -5.07
CA TYR A 213 11.45 16.09 -4.68
C TYR A 213 11.13 17.59 -4.53
N LEU A 214 10.46 18.21 -5.51
CA LEU A 214 10.04 19.61 -5.40
C LEU A 214 9.14 19.86 -4.18
N ALA A 215 8.25 18.93 -3.84
CA ALA A 215 7.42 19.04 -2.64
C ALA A 215 8.25 19.09 -1.35
N THR A 216 9.44 18.48 -1.32
CA THR A 216 10.34 18.58 -0.15
C THR A 216 11.05 19.93 -0.04
N MET A 217 11.17 20.66 -1.14
CA MET A 217 11.84 21.97 -1.21
C MET A 217 10.91 23.13 -0.82
N ILE A 218 9.58 22.91 -0.81
CA ILE A 218 8.57 23.92 -0.50
C ILE A 218 8.18 23.81 0.99
N PRO A 219 8.36 24.86 1.82
CA PRO A 219 8.08 24.79 3.25
C PRO A 219 6.60 24.56 3.58
N ASP A 220 6.35 23.69 4.58
CA ASP A 220 5.15 23.45 5.42
C ASP A 220 3.72 23.43 4.82
N LYS A 221 3.53 23.78 3.54
CA LYS A 221 2.21 23.85 2.90
C LYS A 221 1.87 22.65 2.01
N ILE A 222 2.87 21.87 1.62
CA ILE A 222 2.67 20.67 0.79
C ILE A 222 3.06 19.42 1.60
N PRO A 223 2.21 18.39 1.64
CA PRO A 223 2.54 17.11 2.24
C PRO A 223 3.81 16.52 1.66
N LYS A 224 4.72 16.10 2.54
CA LYS A 224 5.93 15.38 2.11
C LYS A 224 5.57 13.98 1.64
N SER A 225 6.30 13.51 0.62
CA SER A 225 6.23 12.11 0.19
C SER A 225 7.16 11.20 1.00
N TRP A 226 8.17 11.74 1.68
CA TRP A 226 9.04 11.04 2.63
C TRP A 226 9.58 12.01 3.70
N SER A 227 10.03 11.47 4.82
CA SER A 227 10.62 12.23 5.93
C SER A 227 12.08 12.55 5.68
N LYS A 228 12.60 13.57 6.37
CA LYS A 228 14.03 13.89 6.29
C LYS A 228 14.86 12.75 6.85
N GLU A 229 16.04 12.53 6.29
CA GLU A 229 16.91 11.41 6.66
C GLU A 229 17.24 11.40 8.15
N GLU A 230 17.53 12.57 8.73
CA GLU A 230 17.83 12.71 10.17
C GLU A 230 16.65 12.39 11.10
N ASP A 231 15.42 12.42 10.59
CA ASP A 231 14.22 12.08 11.35
C ASP A 231 13.92 10.57 11.30
N ILE A 232 14.45 9.85 10.30
CA ILE A 232 14.16 8.43 10.09
C ILE A 232 14.86 7.59 11.19
N PRO A 233 14.14 6.75 11.93
CA PRO A 233 14.72 5.92 12.97
C PRO A 233 15.81 4.98 12.45
N VAL A 234 16.86 4.81 13.25
CA VAL A 234 18.05 4.02 12.88
C VAL A 234 17.71 2.57 12.54
N TRP A 235 16.62 2.02 13.07
CA TRP A 235 16.19 0.65 12.76
C TRP A 235 15.71 0.48 11.32
N TRP A 236 15.24 1.54 10.66
CA TRP A 236 14.81 1.51 9.26
C TRP A 236 16.05 1.50 8.35
N LYS A 237 16.22 0.44 7.56
CA LYS A 237 17.44 0.23 6.75
C LYS A 237 17.25 0.47 5.25
N ASP A 238 16.02 0.62 4.77
CA ASP A 238 15.74 0.87 3.36
C ASP A 238 15.96 2.36 3.04
N THR A 239 16.89 2.63 2.13
CA THR A 239 17.29 3.99 1.75
C THR A 239 16.45 4.58 0.61
N ARG A 240 15.53 3.81 0.01
CA ARG A 240 14.69 4.28 -1.10
C ARG A 240 13.64 5.26 -0.61
N LEU A 241 13.52 6.39 -1.30
CA LEU A 241 12.62 7.48 -0.95
C LEU A 241 11.49 7.60 -1.98
N GLY A 242 10.26 7.78 -1.51
CA GLY A 242 9.10 7.98 -2.37
C GLY A 242 8.99 6.89 -3.43
N ALA A 243 8.98 7.31 -4.70
CA ALA A 243 8.91 6.45 -5.88
C ALA A 243 10.28 5.94 -6.40
N ASP A 244 11.36 5.97 -5.62
CA ASP A 244 12.62 5.33 -6.02
C ASP A 244 12.43 3.81 -6.29
N PRO A 245 13.10 3.24 -7.31
CA PRO A 245 13.01 1.80 -7.65
C PRO A 245 13.72 0.89 -6.64
#